data_AF-A0A1D2R5C9-F1
#
_entry.id   AF-A0A1D2R5C9-F1
#
_cell.length_a   1.000
_cell.length_b   1.000
_cell.length_c   1.000
_cell.angle_alpha   90.00
_cell.angle_beta   90.00
_cell.angle_gamma   90.00
#
_symmetry.space_group_name_H-M   'P 1'
#
loop_
_entity.id
_entity.type
_entity.pdbx_description
1 polymer ?
#
loop_
_entity_poly.entity_id
_entity_poly.type
_entity_poly.pdbx_seq_one_letter_code
_entity_poly.pdbx_strand_id
1 'polypeptide(L)'
;MIRDGGGEIVHSGAPVKDLDYYLRDFVEWYNENKSNFKPLILAAIIHNQFEHIHPFQDGNGRVGRLLLNFILIRNKYPPINIALEDRQKYYSALKEYSKDNNLRPTIKYLIKQYNKTLKKVSTKKQK
;
A
#
# COMPACT_ATOMS: atom_id res chain seq x y z
N MET A 1 8.21 -13.11 6.16
CA MET A 1 7.40 -13.45 7.36
C MET A 1 7.05 -12.17 8.12
N ILE A 2 5.77 -11.82 8.16
CA ILE A 2 5.19 -10.80 9.03
C ILE A 2 4.81 -11.46 10.34
N ARG A 3 5.37 -10.96 11.44
CA ARG A 3 5.00 -11.38 12.79
C ARG A 3 4.11 -10.32 13.44
N ASP A 4 3.12 -10.73 14.22
CA ASP A 4 2.38 -9.78 15.06
C ASP A 4 3.23 -9.33 16.27
N GLY A 5 2.64 -8.48 17.11
CA GLY A 5 3.29 -8.03 18.35
C GLY A 5 3.53 -9.15 19.39
N GLY A 6 2.94 -10.33 19.20
CA GLY A 6 3.15 -11.53 20.02
C GLY A 6 4.19 -12.49 19.44
N GLY A 7 4.70 -12.24 18.23
CA GLY A 7 5.71 -13.07 17.57
C GLY A 7 5.15 -14.17 16.65
N GLU A 8 3.82 -14.28 16.54
CA GLU A 8 3.12 -15.25 15.70
C GLU A 8 3.24 -14.89 14.22
N ILE A 9 3.43 -15.89 13.36
CA ILE A 9 3.52 -15.68 11.91
C ILE A 9 2.11 -15.41 11.37
N VAL A 10 1.84 -14.14 11.04
CA VAL A 10 0.53 -13.72 10.51
C VAL A 10 0.48 -13.85 8.98
N HIS A 11 1.63 -13.73 8.32
CA HIS A 11 1.75 -13.88 6.86
C HIS A 11 3.19 -14.24 6.46
N SER A 12 3.37 -15.25 5.63
CA SER A 12 4.72 -15.71 5.27
C SER A 12 5.37 -14.90 4.15
N GLY A 13 4.58 -14.20 3.33
CA GLY A 13 5.05 -13.63 2.06
C GLY A 13 5.13 -14.71 0.98
N ALA A 14 5.65 -14.34 -0.20
CA ALA A 14 5.94 -15.28 -1.27
C ALA A 14 7.07 -16.26 -0.87
N PRO A 15 6.98 -17.54 -1.26
CA PRO A 15 8.10 -18.47 -1.10
C PRO A 15 9.34 -17.98 -1.83
N VAL A 16 10.53 -18.11 -1.23
CA VAL A 16 11.81 -17.63 -1.80
C VAL A 16 12.06 -18.18 -3.20
N LYS A 17 11.74 -19.46 -3.42
CA LYS A 17 11.90 -20.13 -4.73
C LYS A 17 11.06 -19.49 -5.86
N ASP A 18 9.95 -18.83 -5.51
CA ASP A 18 8.99 -18.26 -6.45
C ASP A 18 9.08 -16.72 -6.46
N LEU A 19 9.96 -16.13 -5.64
CA LEU A 19 9.99 -14.68 -5.41
C LEU A 19 10.31 -13.88 -6.67
N ASP A 20 11.27 -14.34 -7.47
CA ASP A 20 11.64 -13.68 -8.73
C ASP A 20 10.46 -13.64 -9.70
N TYR A 21 9.71 -14.75 -9.79
CA TYR A 21 8.50 -14.83 -10.60
C TYR A 21 7.46 -13.78 -10.15
N TYR A 22 7.12 -13.73 -8.86
CA TYR A 22 6.13 -12.79 -8.35
C TYR A 22 6.55 -11.32 -8.50
N LEU A 23 7.84 -11.01 -8.38
CA LEU A 23 8.34 -9.65 -8.58
C LEU A 23 8.29 -9.22 -10.05
N ARG A 24 8.58 -10.14 -10.98
CA ARG A 24 8.43 -9.87 -12.43
C ARG A 24 6.97 -9.65 -12.79
N ASP A 25 6.09 -10.56 -12.37
CA ASP A 25 4.64 -10.46 -12.58
C ASP A 25 4.08 -9.15 -12.01
N PHE A 26 4.50 -8.77 -10.80
CA PHE A 26 4.12 -7.50 -10.18
C PHE A 26 4.51 -6.27 -11.01
N VAL A 27 5.73 -6.26 -11.57
CA VAL A 27 6.22 -5.14 -12.40
C VAL A 27 5.54 -5.12 -13.77
N GLU A 28 5.37 -6.28 -14.40
CA GLU A 28 4.66 -6.43 -15.67
C GLU A 28 3.21 -5.95 -15.53
N TRP A 29 2.49 -6.44 -14.51
CA TRP A 29 1.13 -6.03 -14.22
C TRP A 29 1.01 -4.51 -14.04
N TYR A 30 1.92 -3.89 -13.27
CA TYR A 30 1.93 -2.42 -13.12
C TYR A 30 2.10 -1.72 -14.47
N ASN A 31 3.03 -2.18 -15.31
CA ASN A 31 3.32 -1.54 -16.59
C ASN A 31 2.14 -1.59 -17.56
N GLU A 32 1.42 -2.71 -17.59
CA GLU A 32 0.23 -2.90 -18.42
C GLU A 32 -0.97 -2.10 -17.91
N ASN A 33 -1.09 -1.94 -16.59
CA ASN A 33 -2.31 -1.43 -15.96
C ASN A 33 -2.24 0.01 -15.43
N LYS A 34 -1.05 0.62 -15.39
CA LYS A 34 -0.86 1.97 -14.80
C LYS A 34 -1.73 3.08 -15.41
N SER A 35 -2.24 2.90 -16.63
CA SER A 35 -3.15 3.83 -17.30
C SER A 35 -4.63 3.46 -17.17
N ASN A 36 -4.96 2.27 -16.67
CA ASN A 36 -6.33 1.72 -16.64
C ASN A 36 -7.07 2.04 -15.33
N PHE A 37 -6.33 2.46 -14.30
CA PHE A 37 -6.88 2.70 -12.96
C PHE A 37 -6.75 4.17 -12.54
N LYS A 38 -7.72 4.64 -11.73
CA LYS A 38 -7.57 5.93 -11.04
C LYS A 38 -6.33 5.87 -10.12
N PRO A 39 -5.54 6.96 -9.98
CA PRO A 39 -4.26 6.91 -9.26
C PRO A 39 -4.34 6.38 -7.83
N LEU A 40 -5.39 6.73 -7.08
CA LEU A 40 -5.57 6.26 -5.70
C LEU A 40 -5.91 4.77 -5.62
N ILE A 41 -6.63 4.24 -6.62
CA ILE A 41 -6.92 2.80 -6.73
C ILE A 41 -5.65 2.05 -7.12
N LEU A 42 -4.92 2.54 -8.13
CA LEU A 42 -3.65 1.96 -8.55
C LEU A 42 -2.65 1.89 -7.40
N ALA A 43 -2.52 2.99 -6.64
CA ALA A 43 -1.66 3.06 -5.47
C ALA A 43 -2.08 2.06 -4.37
N ALA A 44 -3.39 1.84 -4.17
CA ALA A 44 -3.90 0.85 -3.24
C ALA A 44 -3.53 -0.59 -3.66
N ILE A 45 -3.70 -0.92 -4.96
CA ILE A 45 -3.40 -2.24 -5.51
C ILE A 45 -1.91 -2.55 -5.35
N ILE A 46 -1.06 -1.65 -5.87
CA ILE A 46 0.40 -1.83 -5.84
C ILE A 46 0.92 -1.94 -4.41
N HIS A 47 0.39 -1.13 -3.50
CA HIS A 47 0.75 -1.21 -2.09
C HIS A 47 0.40 -2.57 -1.47
N ASN A 48 -0.85 -3.04 -1.64
CA ASN A 48 -1.27 -4.32 -1.06
C ASN A 48 -0.54 -5.52 -1.67
N GLN A 49 -0.39 -5.54 -3.00
CA GLN A 49 0.34 -6.60 -3.68
C GLN A 49 1.80 -6.68 -3.21
N PHE A 50 2.48 -5.53 -3.08
CA PHE A 50 3.86 -5.51 -2.58
C PHE A 50 3.96 -6.00 -1.13
N GLU A 51 3.08 -5.54 -0.24
CA GLU A 51 3.04 -6.01 1.16
C GLU A 51 2.73 -7.50 1.25
N HIS A 52 1.92 -8.03 0.31
CA HIS A 52 1.58 -9.44 0.22
C HIS A 52 2.72 -10.31 -0.31
N ILE A 53 3.44 -9.87 -1.35
CA ILE A 53 4.65 -10.55 -1.84
C ILE A 53 5.73 -10.56 -0.75
N HIS A 54 5.88 -9.44 -0.04
CA HIS A 54 6.78 -9.29 1.10
C HIS A 54 8.24 -9.71 0.82
N PRO A 55 8.89 -9.12 -0.20
CA PRO A 55 10.14 -9.63 -0.78
C PRO A 55 11.37 -9.50 0.11
N PHE A 56 11.36 -8.59 1.09
CA PHE A 56 12.53 -8.29 1.91
C PHE A 56 12.42 -8.88 3.31
N GLN A 57 13.57 -9.06 3.98
CA GLN A 57 13.61 -9.48 5.38
C GLN A 57 13.08 -8.40 6.34
N ASP A 58 13.36 -7.12 6.03
CA ASP A 58 12.84 -5.95 6.72
C ASP A 58 12.65 -4.82 5.69
N GLY A 59 11.81 -3.84 6.03
CA GLY A 59 11.63 -2.63 5.22
C GLY A 59 10.45 -2.68 4.27
N ASN A 60 9.73 -3.81 4.15
CA ASN A 60 8.58 -3.95 3.26
C ASN A 60 7.56 -2.84 3.48
N GLY A 61 7.14 -2.62 4.73
CA GLY A 61 6.23 -1.52 5.09
C GLY A 61 6.69 -0.14 4.60
N ARG A 62 8.00 0.15 4.65
CA ARG A 62 8.57 1.42 4.20
C ARG A 62 8.54 1.51 2.68
N VAL A 63 9.00 0.46 1.99
CA VAL A 63 9.01 0.40 0.52
C VAL A 63 7.58 0.44 -0.04
N GLY A 64 6.65 -0.31 0.54
CA GLY A 64 5.24 -0.30 0.13
C GLY A 64 4.62 1.09 0.23
N ARG A 65 4.91 1.86 1.28
CA ARG A 65 4.45 3.26 1.40
C ARG A 65 5.15 4.21 0.43
N LEU A 66 6.41 3.94 0.10
CA LEU A 66 7.13 4.70 -0.93
C LEU A 66 6.54 4.44 -2.31
N LEU A 67 6.25 3.18 -2.66
CA LEU A 67 5.59 2.80 -3.93
C LEU A 67 4.19 3.43 -4.06
N LEU A 68 3.41 3.40 -2.97
CA LEU A 68 2.11 4.08 -2.89
C LEU A 68 2.27 5.57 -3.25
N ASN A 69 3.20 6.27 -2.59
CA ASN A 69 3.39 7.69 -2.81
C ASN A 69 4.05 8.01 -4.15
N PHE A 70 4.92 7.15 -4.67
CA PHE A 70 5.49 7.26 -6.00
C PHE A 70 4.38 7.33 -7.06
N ILE A 71 3.38 6.45 -6.97
CA ILE A 71 2.23 6.45 -7.90
C ILE A 71 1.43 7.74 -7.78
N LEU A 72 1.14 8.19 -6.55
CA LEU A 72 0.38 9.43 -6.33
C LEU A 72 1.12 10.64 -6.91
N ILE A 73 2.39 10.80 -6.58
CA ILE A 73 3.22 11.94 -7.02
C ILE A 73 3.36 11.94 -8.55
N ARG A 74 3.64 10.77 -9.16
CA ARG A 74 3.75 10.64 -10.62
C ARG A 74 2.47 11.04 -11.35
N ASN A 75 1.32 10.89 -10.70
CA ASN A 75 0.01 11.27 -11.22
C ASN A 75 -0.47 12.64 -10.74
N LYS A 76 0.41 13.48 -10.17
CA LYS A 76 0.11 14.84 -9.66
C LYS A 76 -0.88 14.87 -8.48
N TYR A 77 -0.94 13.79 -7.69
CA TYR A 77 -1.66 13.75 -6.42
C TYR A 77 -0.70 14.11 -5.28
N PRO A 78 -1.15 14.83 -4.24
CA PRO A 78 -0.34 15.02 -3.05
C PRO A 78 -0.04 13.68 -2.36
N PRO A 79 1.15 13.53 -1.76
CA PRO A 79 1.50 12.33 -1.02
C PRO A 79 0.61 12.17 0.21
N ILE A 80 0.38 10.92 0.59
CA ILE A 80 -0.43 10.54 1.75
C ILE A 80 0.51 10.06 2.86
N ASN A 81 0.26 10.56 4.07
CA ASN A 81 0.89 10.06 5.28
C ASN A 81 -0.04 9.06 5.99
N ILE A 82 0.47 7.85 6.23
CA ILE A 82 -0.20 6.82 7.04
C ILE A 82 0.17 7.09 8.49
N ALA A 83 -0.69 7.83 9.20
CA ALA A 83 -0.42 8.30 10.55
C ALA A 83 -0.44 7.18 11.60
N LEU A 84 0.33 7.35 12.68
CA LEU A 84 0.45 6.37 13.77
C LEU A 84 -0.90 6.12 14.46
N GLU A 85 -1.70 7.16 14.65
CA GLU A 85 -3.04 7.06 15.27
C GLU A 85 -4.00 6.17 14.47
N ASP A 86 -3.75 5.97 13.17
CA ASP A 86 -4.57 5.19 12.25
C ASP A 86 -3.95 3.80 11.95
N ARG A 87 -2.88 3.41 12.66
CA ARG A 87 -2.08 2.18 12.41
C ARG A 87 -2.89 0.89 12.50
N GLN A 88 -3.82 0.79 13.46
CA GLN A 88 -4.68 -0.39 13.58
C GLN A 88 -5.56 -0.56 12.33
N LYS A 89 -6.22 0.51 11.88
CA LYS A 89 -7.09 0.48 10.70
C LYS A 89 -6.32 0.12 9.43
N TYR A 90 -5.10 0.63 9.32
CA TYR A 90 -4.19 0.30 8.23
C TYR A 90 -3.87 -1.21 8.21
N TYR A 91 -3.41 -1.79 9.33
CA TYR A 91 -3.11 -3.23 9.36
C TYR A 91 -4.34 -4.10 9.20
N SER A 92 -5.50 -3.71 9.75
CA SER A 92 -6.76 -4.41 9.50
C SER A 92 -7.09 -4.45 8.01
N ALA A 93 -6.88 -3.35 7.29
CA ALA A 93 -7.10 -3.31 5.85
C ALA A 93 -6.15 -4.24 5.07
N LEU A 94 -4.87 -4.32 5.47
CA LEU A 94 -3.91 -5.26 4.86
C LEU A 94 -4.26 -6.73 5.16
N LYS A 95 -4.79 -7.01 6.37
CA LYS A 95 -5.21 -8.35 6.77
C LYS A 95 -6.40 -8.83 5.94
N GLU A 96 -7.38 -7.96 5.69
CA GLU A 96 -8.53 -8.25 4.82
C GLU A 96 -8.11 -8.59 3.39
N TYR A 97 -7.12 -7.86 2.85
CA TYR A 97 -6.55 -8.18 1.55
C TYR A 97 -5.84 -9.52 1.54
N SER A 98 -5.02 -9.81 2.55
CA SER A 98 -4.26 -11.06 2.62
C SER A 98 -5.15 -12.30 2.78
N LYS A 99 -6.36 -12.14 3.34
CA LYS A 99 -7.32 -13.23 3.53
C LYS A 99 -8.17 -13.49 2.29
N ASP A 100 -8.80 -12.46 1.74
CA ASP A 100 -9.88 -12.60 0.75
C ASP A 100 -9.64 -11.74 -0.51
N ASN A 101 -8.42 -11.21 -0.72
CA ASN A 101 -8.10 -10.22 -1.77
C ASN A 101 -9.01 -8.98 -1.72
N ASN A 102 -9.60 -8.70 -0.55
CA ASN A 102 -10.54 -7.60 -0.38
C ASN A 102 -9.82 -6.25 -0.29
N LEU A 103 -9.76 -5.53 -1.41
CA LEU A 103 -9.12 -4.22 -1.52
C LEU A 103 -9.97 -3.06 -0.95
N ARG A 104 -11.27 -3.27 -0.73
CA ARG A 104 -12.20 -2.19 -0.33
C ARG A 104 -11.79 -1.47 0.95
N PRO A 105 -11.34 -2.16 2.02
CA PRO A 105 -10.87 -1.52 3.24
C PRO A 105 -9.68 -0.58 3.00
N THR A 106 -8.70 -1.01 2.19
CA THR A 106 -7.53 -0.17 1.89
C THR A 106 -7.92 1.05 1.08
N ILE A 107 -8.77 0.90 0.06
CA ILE A 107 -9.25 2.05 -0.73
C ILE A 107 -9.98 3.06 0.16
N LYS A 108 -10.91 2.59 1.00
CA LYS A 108 -11.62 3.46 1.97
C LYS A 108 -10.65 4.18 2.90
N TYR A 109 -9.64 3.48 3.39
CA TYR A 109 -8.60 4.04 4.24
C TYR A 109 -7.82 5.15 3.52
N LEU A 110 -7.35 4.89 2.30
CA LEU A 110 -6.59 5.87 1.53
C LEU A 110 -7.41 7.09 1.13
N ILE A 111 -8.70 6.95 0.80
CA ILE A 111 -9.59 8.09 0.57
C ILE A 111 -9.68 8.97 1.81
N LYS A 112 -9.83 8.38 3.00
CA LYS A 112 -9.85 9.13 4.27
C LYS A 112 -8.55 9.91 4.47
N GLN A 113 -7.39 9.28 4.25
CA GLN A 113 -6.11 9.96 4.43
C GLN A 113 -5.88 11.04 3.36
N TYR A 114 -6.27 10.78 2.11
CA TYR A 114 -6.23 11.76 1.03
C TYR A 114 -7.04 13.01 1.37
N ASN A 115 -8.26 12.84 1.85
CA ASN A 115 -9.12 13.95 2.28
C ASN A 115 -8.50 14.73 3.45
N LYS A 116 -7.84 14.05 4.41
CA LYS A 116 -7.08 14.72 5.48
C LYS A 116 -5.93 15.54 4.91
N THR A 117 -5.18 15.00 3.95
CA THR A 117 -4.08 15.71 3.28
C THR A 117 -4.60 16.95 2.55
N LEU A 118 -5.68 16.84 1.77
CA LEU A 118 -6.26 17.99 1.06
C LEU A 118 -6.69 19.10 2.03
N LYS A 119 -7.34 18.76 3.14
CA LYS A 119 -7.70 19.75 4.17
C LYS A 119 -6.48 20.50 4.71
N LYS A 120 -5.37 19.80 4.98
CA LYS A 120 -4.11 20.40 5.47
C LYS A 120 -3.43 21.28 4.42
N VAL A 121 -3.48 20.89 3.14
CA VAL A 121 -2.90 21.68 2.05
C VAL A 121 -3.71 22.96 1.83
N SER A 122 -5.04 22.88 1.86
CA SER A 122 -5.91 24.05 1.70
C SER A 122 -5.75 25.06 2.83
N THR A 123 -5.57 24.62 4.09
CA THR A 123 -5.37 25.53 5.23
C THR A 123 -3.98 26.19 5.25
N LYS A 124 -2.97 25.57 4.64
CA LYS A 124 -1.63 26.18 4.51
C LYS A 124 -1.54 27.25 3.42
N LYS A 125 -2.44 27.26 2.43
CA LYS A 125 -2.46 28.28 1.37
C LYS A 125 -3.05 29.64 1.80
N GLN A 126 -3.66 29.71 2.99
CA GLN A 126 -4.27 30.93 3.55
C GLN A 126 -3.41 31.62 4.62
N LYS A 127 -2.17 31.18 4.80
CA LYS A 127 -1.14 31.84 5.62
C LYS A 127 0.05 32.17 4.73
#